data_AF-A0A6A4LUI1-F1
#
_entry.id   AF-A0A6A4LUI1-F1
#
_cell.length_a   1.000
_cell.length_b   1.000
_cell.length_c   1.000
_cell.angle_alpha   90.00
_cell.angle_beta   90.00
_cell.angle_gamma   90.00
#
_symmetry.space_group_name_H-M   'P 1'
#
loop_
_entity.id
_entity.type
_entity.pdbx_description
1 polymer ?
#
loop_
_entity_poly.entity_id
_entity_poly.type
_entity_poly.pdbx_seq_one_letter_code
_entity_poly.pdbx_strand_id
1 'polypeptide(L)'
;MSGNSSRPGSFRRIVQPLQRQEEKWWLPVPCVPSGGLSEKSRKHLRHKRDCAKQIQKAAMAINGSVLAEMEIPDTYLASLPKSGKASVGETIYRYINTADKFSPNHLLDHLNISSELEALELADKVEASIYTWRRKACVSQSKSSWELVKDFMSEVDRTDKNQVLAERAEVLLYCLKQRYPELSQTSLDTSKIQYNRDVGQAILESYSRVLEGLAFNTVAWIEDVLFVDKSTKAQDP
;
A
#
# COMPACT_ATOMS: atom_id res chain seq x y z
N MET A 1 59.36 30.38 10.25
CA MET A 1 59.34 29.26 9.28
C MET A 1 58.98 28.02 10.09
N SER A 2 57.68 27.71 10.23
CA SER A 2 56.91 26.74 9.42
C SER A 2 57.46 25.30 9.53
N GLY A 3 56.86 24.45 10.35
CA GLY A 3 56.09 23.26 9.92
C GLY A 3 56.81 22.00 10.42
N ASN A 4 56.23 20.85 10.77
CA ASN A 4 54.90 20.28 10.61
C ASN A 4 54.69 19.26 11.75
N SER A 5 53.62 19.37 12.53
CA SER A 5 53.12 18.26 13.34
C SER A 5 52.07 17.50 12.52
N SER A 6 52.44 16.32 12.04
CA SER A 6 51.54 15.36 11.42
C SER A 6 50.55 14.84 12.45
N ARG A 7 49.33 15.41 12.46
CA ARG A 7 48.18 14.81 13.15
C ARG A 7 47.85 13.47 12.48
N PRO A 8 47.80 12.34 13.21
CA PRO A 8 47.29 11.11 12.63
C PRO A 8 45.79 11.30 12.39
N GLY A 9 45.36 10.98 11.16
CA GLY A 9 43.97 11.03 10.75
C GLY A 9 43.10 10.27 11.75
N SER A 10 42.21 10.98 12.43
CA SER A 10 41.15 10.40 13.24
C SER A 10 40.23 9.65 12.28
N PHE A 11 40.45 8.34 12.16
CA PHE A 11 39.43 7.43 11.67
C PHE A 11 38.24 7.62 12.60
N ARG A 12 37.25 8.39 12.14
CA ARG A 12 35.98 8.53 12.84
C ARG A 12 35.50 7.12 13.14
N ARG A 13 35.34 6.81 14.43
CA ARG A 13 34.66 5.60 14.89
C ARG A 13 33.29 5.61 14.20
N ILE A 14 33.13 4.77 13.18
CA ILE A 14 31.84 4.53 12.55
C ILE A 14 31.01 3.84 13.63
N VAL A 15 30.17 4.62 14.32
CA VAL A 15 29.13 4.07 15.17
C VAL A 15 28.18 3.37 14.21
N GLN A 16 28.37 2.06 14.02
CA GLN A 16 27.48 1.23 13.22
C GLN A 16 26.06 1.33 13.79
N PRO A 17 25.06 1.78 13.01
CA PRO A 17 23.66 1.58 13.36
C PRO A 17 23.35 0.10 13.10
N LEU A 18 23.35 -0.69 14.16
CA LEU A 18 23.50 -2.16 14.17
C LEU A 18 22.34 -2.98 13.57
N GLN A 19 21.47 -2.44 12.71
CA GLN A 19 20.39 -3.25 12.09
C GLN A 19 19.84 -2.68 10.77
N ARG A 20 19.63 -1.37 10.65
CA ARG A 20 19.01 -0.77 9.45
C ARG A 20 19.94 -0.64 8.23
N GLN A 21 21.25 -0.74 8.43
CA GLN A 21 22.23 -0.60 7.35
C GLN A 21 22.58 -1.91 6.62
N GLU A 22 22.32 -3.08 7.20
CA GLU A 22 22.59 -4.35 6.49
C GLU A 22 21.68 -4.50 5.25
N GLU A 23 20.43 -4.04 5.33
CA GLU A 23 19.48 -4.14 4.21
C GLU A 23 19.75 -3.14 3.07
N LYS A 24 20.42 -2.01 3.35
CA LYS A 24 20.64 -0.92 2.37
C LYS A 24 22.12 -0.50 2.30
N TRP A 25 23.00 -1.48 2.08
CA TRP A 25 24.46 -1.31 2.06
C TRP A 25 24.98 -0.26 1.05
N TRP A 26 24.18 0.09 0.03
CA TRP A 26 24.51 1.11 -0.97
C TRP A 26 24.25 2.54 -0.51
N LEU A 27 23.55 2.76 0.61
CA LEU A 27 23.28 4.10 1.14
C LEU A 27 24.44 4.61 2.01
N PRO A 28 24.84 5.89 1.87
CA PRO A 28 25.88 6.46 2.72
C PRO A 28 25.42 6.54 4.17
N VAL A 29 26.34 6.28 5.11
CA VAL A 29 26.07 6.35 6.55
C VAL A 29 25.88 7.81 6.98
N PRO A 30 24.73 8.19 7.57
CA PRO A 30 24.55 9.53 8.11
C PRO A 30 25.55 9.83 9.22
N CYS A 31 26.20 10.99 9.15
CA CYS A 31 27.17 11.43 10.16
C CYS A 31 26.68 12.72 10.84
N VAL A 32 26.77 12.78 12.16
CA VAL A 32 26.47 13.97 12.96
C VAL A 32 27.70 14.38 13.79
N PRO A 33 27.79 15.65 14.25
CA PRO A 33 28.84 16.06 15.18
C PRO A 33 28.80 15.26 16.49
N SER A 34 29.93 15.18 17.23
CA SER A 34 30.00 14.44 18.49
C SER A 34 29.00 14.92 19.55
N GLY A 35 28.75 16.23 19.64
CA GLY A 35 27.70 16.78 20.52
C GLY A 35 26.28 16.68 19.95
N GLY A 36 26.09 15.93 18.86
CA GLY A 36 24.85 15.85 18.10
C GLY A 36 24.51 17.12 17.32
N LEU A 37 23.29 17.14 16.78
CA LEU A 37 22.71 18.27 16.08
C LEU A 37 22.28 19.37 17.07
N SER A 38 22.45 20.62 16.64
CA SER A 38 21.86 21.76 17.33
C SER A 38 20.34 21.63 17.42
N GLU A 39 19.73 22.20 18.45
CA GLU A 39 18.27 22.16 18.61
C GLU A 39 17.54 22.84 17.44
N LYS A 40 18.12 23.92 16.89
CA LYS A 40 17.61 24.59 15.68
C LYS A 40 17.60 23.64 14.47
N SER A 41 18.70 22.93 14.22
CA SER A 41 18.81 21.95 13.13
C SER A 41 17.83 20.79 13.31
N ARG A 42 17.70 20.27 14.54
CA ARG A 42 16.76 19.19 14.87
C ARG A 42 15.32 19.59 14.61
N LYS A 43 14.91 20.78 15.08
CA LYS A 43 13.57 21.33 14.81
C LYS A 43 13.31 21.52 13.32
N HIS A 44 14.31 22.02 12.58
CA HIS A 44 14.21 22.18 11.13
C HIS A 44 13.99 20.85 10.41
N LEU A 45 14.79 19.82 10.74
CA LEU A 45 14.65 18.49 10.16
C LEU A 45 13.28 17.87 10.44
N ARG A 46 12.78 17.97 11.68
CA ARG A 46 11.44 17.48 12.03
C ARG A 46 10.37 18.17 11.19
N HIS A 47 10.44 19.49 11.06
CA HIS A 47 9.50 20.23 10.22
C HIS A 47 9.57 19.81 8.75
N LYS A 48 10.76 19.60 8.18
CA LYS A 48 10.93 19.11 6.81
C LYS A 48 10.38 17.71 6.61
N ARG A 49 10.60 16.81 7.57
CA ARG A 49 10.02 15.46 7.58
C ARG A 49 8.48 15.52 7.60
N ASP A 50 7.91 16.37 8.45
CA ASP A 50 6.45 16.48 8.58
C ASP A 50 5.83 17.04 7.28
N CYS A 51 6.51 18.00 6.63
CA CYS A 51 6.12 18.50 5.31
C CYS A 51 6.21 17.40 4.23
N ALA A 52 7.31 16.65 4.17
CA ALA A 52 7.47 15.54 3.22
C ALA A 52 6.39 14.45 3.43
N LYS A 53 6.04 14.15 4.69
CA LYS A 53 4.97 13.20 5.01
C LYS A 53 3.59 13.66 4.51
N GLN A 54 3.31 14.97 4.54
CA GLN A 54 2.07 15.51 3.96
C GLN A 54 2.07 15.39 2.43
N ILE A 55 3.21 15.67 1.78
CA ILE A 55 3.37 15.48 0.33
C ILE A 55 3.14 14.02 -0.05
N GLN A 56 3.75 13.08 0.68
CA GLN A 56 3.57 11.65 0.46
C GLN A 56 2.09 11.26 0.52
N LYS A 57 1.37 11.68 1.57
CA LYS A 57 -0.06 11.39 1.72
C LYS A 57 -0.90 11.97 0.57
N ALA A 58 -0.62 13.19 0.15
CA ALA A 58 -1.34 13.83 -0.95
C ALA A 58 -1.07 13.12 -2.28
N ALA A 59 0.20 12.78 -2.55
CA ALA A 59 0.62 12.07 -3.76
C ALA A 59 -0.03 10.67 -3.84
N MET A 60 0.00 9.92 -2.73
CA MET A 60 -0.66 8.61 -2.62
C MET A 60 -2.17 8.71 -2.84
N ALA A 61 -2.84 9.74 -2.30
CA ALA A 61 -4.27 9.95 -2.51
C ALA A 61 -4.63 10.26 -3.98
N ILE A 62 -3.82 11.08 -4.66
CA ILE A 62 -3.98 11.36 -6.09
C ILE A 62 -3.76 10.07 -6.90
N ASN A 63 -2.69 9.33 -6.62
CA ASN A 63 -2.38 8.08 -7.32
C ASN A 63 -3.53 7.06 -7.18
N GLY A 64 -4.03 6.87 -5.95
CA GLY A 64 -5.17 6.00 -5.68
C GLY A 64 -6.45 6.43 -6.39
N SER A 65 -6.75 7.73 -6.47
CA SER A 65 -7.91 8.24 -7.19
C SER A 65 -7.82 7.97 -8.69
N VAL A 66 -6.65 8.22 -9.29
CA VAL A 66 -6.43 7.99 -10.73
C VAL A 66 -6.54 6.50 -11.06
N LEU A 67 -5.92 5.63 -10.25
CA LEU A 67 -6.03 4.18 -10.41
C LEU A 67 -7.48 3.69 -10.27
N ALA A 68 -8.29 4.28 -9.39
CA ALA A 68 -9.70 3.94 -9.25
C ALA A 68 -10.53 4.28 -10.50
N GLU A 69 -10.18 5.37 -11.20
CA GLU A 69 -10.83 5.83 -12.43
C GLU A 69 -10.32 5.17 -13.71
N MET A 70 -9.15 4.54 -13.68
CA MET A 70 -8.62 3.79 -14.83
C MET A 70 -9.52 2.59 -15.19
N GLU A 71 -9.75 2.43 -16.49
CA GLU A 71 -10.52 1.31 -17.03
C GLU A 71 -9.85 -0.03 -16.70
N ILE A 72 -10.67 -1.03 -16.38
CA ILE A 72 -10.19 -2.38 -16.09
C ILE A 72 -9.99 -3.12 -17.41
N PRO A 73 -8.79 -3.63 -17.71
CA PRO A 73 -8.55 -4.31 -18.98
C PRO A 73 -9.37 -5.59 -19.12
N ASP A 74 -9.92 -5.83 -20.31
CA ASP A 74 -10.64 -7.07 -20.64
C ASP A 74 -9.80 -8.33 -20.40
N THR A 75 -8.49 -8.24 -20.62
CA THR A 75 -7.52 -9.31 -20.36
C THR A 75 -7.49 -9.72 -18.89
N TYR A 76 -7.57 -8.75 -17.96
CA TYR A 76 -7.70 -9.02 -16.53
C TYR A 76 -9.05 -9.66 -16.21
N LEU A 77 -10.15 -9.11 -16.75
CA LEU A 77 -11.49 -9.68 -16.52
C LEU A 77 -11.63 -11.12 -17.06
N ALA A 78 -10.91 -11.46 -18.12
CA ALA A 78 -10.88 -12.80 -18.70
C ALA A 78 -10.04 -13.79 -17.88
N SER A 79 -9.05 -13.32 -17.12
CA SER A 79 -8.22 -14.17 -16.24
C SER A 79 -8.86 -14.45 -14.89
N LEU A 80 -9.89 -13.68 -14.50
CA LEU A 80 -10.58 -13.86 -13.23
C LEU A 80 -11.22 -15.25 -13.09
N PRO A 81 -11.20 -15.85 -11.88
CA PRO A 81 -11.91 -17.09 -11.59
C PRO A 81 -13.41 -16.98 -11.86
N LYS A 82 -14.05 -18.10 -12.19
CA LYS A 82 -15.52 -18.16 -12.41
C LYS A 82 -16.35 -17.86 -11.16
N SER A 83 -15.74 -17.78 -9.98
CA SER A 83 -16.43 -17.54 -8.71
C SER A 83 -15.53 -16.74 -7.76
N GLY A 84 -16.03 -15.65 -7.17
CA GLY A 84 -15.26 -14.84 -6.23
C GLY A 84 -14.80 -15.64 -5.00
N LYS A 85 -15.60 -16.66 -4.60
CA LYS A 85 -15.22 -17.65 -3.58
C LYS A 85 -13.93 -18.41 -3.94
N ALA A 86 -13.68 -18.69 -5.22
CA ALA A 86 -12.46 -19.39 -5.65
C ALA A 86 -11.22 -18.50 -5.48
N SER A 87 -11.38 -17.17 -5.56
CA SER A 87 -10.29 -16.21 -5.32
C SER A 87 -9.94 -16.08 -3.84
N VAL A 88 -10.94 -15.80 -2.99
CA VAL A 88 -10.69 -15.55 -1.54
C VAL A 88 -10.64 -16.82 -0.68
N GLY A 89 -11.10 -17.96 -1.22
CA GLY A 89 -11.17 -19.21 -0.48
C GLY A 89 -12.37 -19.29 0.47
N GLU A 90 -12.58 -20.50 1.01
CA GLU A 90 -13.76 -20.85 1.81
C GLU A 90 -13.88 -20.05 3.11
N THR A 91 -12.78 -19.88 3.85
CA THR A 91 -12.77 -19.22 5.16
C THR A 91 -13.20 -17.76 5.05
N ILE A 92 -12.58 -17.02 4.13
CA ILE A 92 -12.87 -15.61 3.90
C ILE A 92 -14.28 -15.45 3.33
N TYR A 93 -14.65 -16.26 2.34
CA TYR A 93 -16.00 -16.24 1.77
C TYR A 93 -17.08 -16.43 2.83
N ARG A 94 -16.93 -17.42 3.72
CA ARG A 94 -17.91 -17.68 4.79
C ARG A 94 -18.03 -16.48 5.73
N TYR A 95 -16.92 -15.84 6.07
CA TYR A 95 -16.92 -14.67 6.95
C TYR A 95 -17.63 -13.47 6.30
N ILE A 96 -17.33 -13.18 5.03
CA ILE A 96 -17.96 -12.11 4.26
C ILE A 96 -19.47 -12.39 4.08
N ASN A 97 -19.85 -13.65 3.82
CA ASN A 97 -21.23 -14.04 3.53
C ASN A 97 -22.14 -14.13 4.76
N THR A 98 -21.63 -14.55 5.91
CA THR A 98 -22.48 -15.02 7.04
C THR A 98 -22.58 -14.00 8.17
N ALA A 99 -21.80 -12.93 8.15
CA ALA A 99 -21.81 -11.96 9.23
C ALA A 99 -23.04 -11.04 9.15
N ASP A 100 -24.00 -11.18 10.07
CA ASP A 100 -25.08 -10.19 10.27
C ASP A 100 -24.51 -8.80 10.57
N LYS A 101 -23.35 -8.76 11.24
CA LYS A 101 -22.51 -7.56 11.41
C LYS A 101 -21.10 -7.86 10.90
N PHE A 102 -20.84 -7.56 9.63
CA PHE A 102 -19.53 -7.73 9.02
C PHE A 102 -18.49 -6.81 9.70
N SER A 103 -17.42 -7.41 10.25
CA SER A 103 -16.28 -6.67 10.80
C SER A 103 -14.99 -7.07 10.07
N PRO A 104 -14.47 -6.22 9.16
CA PRO A 104 -13.26 -6.53 8.41
C PRO A 104 -12.03 -6.66 9.31
N ASN A 105 -11.92 -5.81 10.35
CA ASN A 105 -10.80 -5.85 11.28
C ASN A 105 -10.75 -7.17 12.05
N HIS A 106 -11.90 -7.67 12.52
CA HIS A 106 -11.93 -8.99 13.16
C HIS A 106 -11.47 -10.08 12.21
N LEU A 107 -11.89 -10.09 10.95
CA LEU A 107 -11.36 -11.06 9.98
C LEU A 107 -9.84 -10.94 9.84
N LEU A 108 -9.32 -9.74 9.61
CA LEU A 108 -7.89 -9.49 9.44
C LEU A 108 -7.07 -9.89 10.68
N ASP A 109 -7.62 -9.76 11.89
CA ASP A 109 -6.96 -10.19 13.13
C ASP A 109 -6.84 -11.71 13.25
N HIS A 110 -7.73 -12.47 12.58
CA HIS A 110 -7.68 -13.94 12.55
C HIS A 110 -6.90 -14.49 11.36
N LEU A 111 -6.59 -13.66 10.35
CA LEU A 111 -5.70 -14.03 9.27
C LEU A 111 -4.26 -13.87 9.75
N ASN A 112 -3.47 -14.95 9.67
CA ASN A 112 -2.06 -14.92 10.01
C ASN A 112 -1.26 -14.26 8.87
N ILE A 113 -1.37 -12.94 8.73
CA ILE A 113 -0.63 -12.15 7.73
C ILE A 113 0.67 -11.69 8.37
N SER A 114 1.74 -12.41 8.06
CA SER A 114 3.07 -12.25 8.66
C SER A 114 4.03 -11.41 7.81
N SER A 115 3.72 -11.22 6.53
CA SER A 115 4.57 -10.49 5.58
C SER A 115 3.78 -9.55 4.65
N GLU A 116 4.48 -8.58 4.06
CA GLU A 116 3.91 -7.71 3.02
C GLU A 116 3.42 -8.52 1.81
N LEU A 117 4.16 -9.57 1.42
CA LEU A 117 3.78 -10.45 0.31
C LEU A 117 2.43 -11.14 0.57
N GLU A 118 2.23 -11.69 1.76
CA GLU A 118 0.95 -12.31 2.14
C GLU A 118 -0.20 -11.28 2.16
N ALA A 119 0.08 -10.06 2.60
CA ALA A 119 -0.90 -8.97 2.55
C ALA A 119 -1.26 -8.61 1.10
N LEU A 120 -0.28 -8.58 0.20
CA LEU A 120 -0.47 -8.27 -1.22
C LEU A 120 -1.26 -9.37 -1.93
N GLU A 121 -0.90 -10.63 -1.69
CA GLU A 121 -1.65 -11.76 -2.22
C GLU A 121 -3.12 -11.75 -1.77
N LEU A 122 -3.37 -11.37 -0.52
CA LEU A 122 -4.72 -11.23 -0.01
C LEU A 122 -5.45 -10.08 -0.71
N ALA A 123 -4.80 -8.94 -0.91
CA ALA A 123 -5.37 -7.81 -1.65
C ALA A 123 -5.76 -8.22 -3.08
N ASP A 124 -4.87 -8.92 -3.79
CA ASP A 124 -5.13 -9.44 -5.14
C ASP A 124 -6.33 -10.40 -5.18
N LYS A 125 -6.39 -11.34 -4.23
CA LYS A 125 -7.51 -12.30 -4.11
C LYS A 125 -8.83 -11.59 -3.82
N VAL A 126 -8.82 -10.57 -2.96
CA VAL A 126 -10.00 -9.77 -2.61
C VAL A 126 -10.44 -8.92 -3.81
N GLU A 127 -9.54 -8.21 -4.49
CA GLU A 127 -9.85 -7.43 -5.71
C GLU A 127 -10.45 -8.33 -6.80
N ALA A 128 -9.83 -9.48 -7.08
CA ALA A 128 -10.36 -10.44 -8.03
C ALA A 128 -11.79 -10.89 -7.68
N SER A 129 -12.09 -11.08 -6.39
CA SER A 129 -13.42 -11.47 -5.93
C SER A 129 -14.47 -10.36 -6.09
N ILE A 130 -14.11 -9.10 -5.79
CA ILE A 130 -14.96 -7.92 -5.96
C ILE A 130 -15.45 -7.85 -7.41
N TYR A 131 -14.52 -7.89 -8.37
CA TYR A 131 -14.86 -7.79 -9.79
C TYR A 131 -15.60 -9.02 -10.31
N THR A 132 -15.32 -10.21 -9.78
CA THR A 132 -16.08 -11.42 -10.12
C THR A 132 -17.53 -11.32 -9.66
N TRP A 133 -17.79 -10.80 -8.45
CA TRP A 133 -19.15 -10.62 -7.94
C TRP A 133 -19.90 -9.48 -8.63
N ARG A 134 -19.26 -8.32 -8.85
CA ARG A 134 -19.84 -7.20 -9.61
C ARG A 134 -20.24 -7.62 -11.02
N ARG A 135 -19.37 -8.36 -11.74
CA ARG A 135 -19.68 -8.88 -13.08
C ARG A 135 -20.93 -9.78 -13.07
N LYS A 136 -21.07 -10.66 -12.07
CA LYS A 136 -22.24 -11.54 -11.94
C LYS A 136 -23.52 -10.78 -11.60
N ALA A 137 -23.43 -9.70 -10.82
CA ALA A 137 -24.57 -8.84 -10.51
C ALA A 137 -25.08 -8.08 -11.75
N CYS A 138 -24.21 -7.73 -12.71
CA CYS A 138 -24.62 -7.06 -13.95
C CYS A 138 -25.14 -8.02 -15.05
N VAL A 139 -24.60 -9.24 -15.14
CA VAL A 139 -24.99 -10.22 -16.18
C VAL A 139 -26.43 -10.74 -16.00
N SER A 140 -26.97 -10.74 -14.78
CA SER A 140 -28.35 -11.15 -14.51
C SER A 140 -29.40 -10.14 -15.00
N GLN A 141 -29.04 -8.86 -15.18
CA GLN A 141 -29.97 -7.81 -15.62
C GLN A 141 -30.24 -7.82 -17.14
N SER A 142 -29.40 -8.48 -17.93
CA SER A 142 -29.41 -8.41 -19.41
C SER A 142 -30.03 -9.63 -20.11
N LYS A 143 -30.54 -10.62 -19.35
CA LYS A 143 -31.25 -11.79 -19.90
C LYS A 143 -32.73 -11.76 -19.53
N SER A 144 -33.52 -10.95 -20.23
CA SER A 144 -35.00 -11.00 -20.15
C SER A 144 -35.56 -11.95 -21.22
N SER A 145 -35.80 -13.21 -20.86
CA SER A 145 -36.66 -14.11 -21.62
C SER A 145 -37.66 -14.78 -20.70
N TRP A 146 -38.90 -14.89 -21.18
CA TRP A 146 -40.20 -15.10 -20.53
C TRP A 146 -40.42 -16.33 -19.62
N GLU A 147 -39.41 -16.83 -18.90
CA GLU A 147 -39.51 -17.96 -17.97
C GLU A 147 -39.54 -17.50 -16.48
N LEU A 148 -40.18 -16.35 -16.22
CA LEU A 148 -39.58 -15.28 -15.40
C LEU A 148 -40.33 -14.83 -14.12
N VAL A 149 -40.90 -15.72 -13.29
CA VAL A 149 -41.51 -15.25 -12.01
C VAL A 149 -40.93 -15.96 -10.77
N LYS A 150 -40.80 -17.29 -10.79
CA LYS A 150 -40.22 -18.03 -9.66
C LYS A 150 -38.68 -18.00 -9.69
N ASP A 151 -38.09 -18.12 -10.88
CA ASP A 151 -36.64 -17.98 -11.08
C ASP A 151 -36.18 -16.53 -10.93
N PHE A 152 -37.04 -15.56 -11.26
CA PHE A 152 -36.75 -14.14 -11.08
C PHE A 152 -36.52 -13.77 -9.61
N MET A 153 -37.33 -14.31 -8.68
CA MET A 153 -37.09 -14.10 -7.25
C MET A 153 -35.74 -14.68 -6.80
N SER A 154 -35.35 -15.85 -7.32
CA SER A 154 -34.07 -16.49 -6.99
C SER A 154 -32.85 -15.79 -7.62
N GLU A 155 -33.01 -15.21 -8.81
CA GLU A 155 -31.96 -14.47 -9.51
C GLU A 155 -31.81 -13.06 -8.96
N VAL A 156 -32.89 -12.43 -8.52
CA VAL A 156 -32.85 -11.16 -7.77
C VAL A 156 -32.13 -11.36 -6.43
N ASP A 157 -32.47 -12.40 -5.67
CA ASP A 157 -31.79 -12.74 -4.40
C ASP A 157 -30.28 -13.04 -4.60
N ARG A 158 -29.92 -13.77 -5.66
CA ARG A 158 -28.50 -14.01 -6.01
C ARG A 158 -27.76 -12.74 -6.44
N THR A 159 -28.44 -11.83 -7.14
CA THR A 159 -27.88 -10.56 -7.59
C THR A 159 -27.61 -9.65 -6.41
N ASP A 160 -28.60 -9.49 -5.52
CA ASP A 160 -28.48 -8.74 -4.28
C ASP A 160 -27.36 -9.31 -3.39
N LYS A 161 -27.30 -10.63 -3.28
CA LYS A 161 -26.21 -11.31 -2.60
C LYS A 161 -24.82 -10.99 -3.17
N ASN A 162 -24.64 -11.06 -4.50
CA ASN A 162 -23.35 -10.74 -5.12
C ASN A 162 -22.96 -9.27 -4.90
N GLN A 163 -23.94 -8.35 -4.92
CA GLN A 163 -23.71 -6.94 -4.62
C GLN A 163 -23.21 -6.75 -3.18
N VAL A 164 -23.90 -7.35 -2.19
CA VAL A 164 -23.49 -7.31 -0.78
C VAL A 164 -22.11 -7.92 -0.56
N LEU A 165 -21.79 -9.04 -1.24
CA LEU A 165 -20.46 -9.66 -1.17
C LEU A 165 -19.37 -8.74 -1.72
N ALA A 166 -19.62 -8.06 -2.85
CA ALA A 166 -18.69 -7.11 -3.44
C ALA A 166 -18.45 -5.91 -2.51
N GLU A 167 -19.51 -5.30 -1.99
CA GLU A 167 -19.41 -4.15 -1.08
C GLU A 167 -18.65 -4.49 0.22
N ARG A 168 -18.92 -5.66 0.81
CA ARG A 168 -18.19 -6.12 2.01
C ARG A 168 -16.72 -6.41 1.70
N ALA A 169 -16.41 -6.94 0.52
CA ALA A 169 -15.04 -7.19 0.09
C ALA A 169 -14.28 -5.87 -0.19
N GLU A 170 -14.94 -4.83 -0.69
CA GLU A 170 -14.36 -3.48 -0.83
C GLU A 170 -13.98 -2.90 0.53
N VAL A 171 -14.87 -3.04 1.53
CA VAL A 171 -14.58 -2.62 2.91
C VAL A 171 -13.41 -3.42 3.49
N LEU A 172 -13.32 -4.73 3.22
CA LEU A 172 -12.18 -5.55 3.62
C LEU A 172 -10.87 -5.06 3.00
N LEU A 173 -10.86 -4.81 1.69
CA LEU A 173 -9.70 -4.31 0.96
C LEU A 173 -9.25 -2.95 1.49
N TYR A 174 -10.21 -2.06 1.78
CA TYR A 174 -9.93 -0.76 2.38
C TYR A 174 -9.24 -0.91 3.74
N CYS A 175 -9.77 -1.76 4.63
CA CYS A 175 -9.16 -2.01 5.94
C CYS A 175 -7.77 -2.65 5.81
N LEU A 176 -7.58 -3.53 4.84
CA LEU A 176 -6.28 -4.13 4.56
C LEU A 176 -5.25 -3.07 4.15
N LYS A 177 -5.59 -2.19 3.19
CA LYS A 177 -4.72 -1.08 2.75
C LYS A 177 -4.43 -0.07 3.88
N GLN A 178 -5.35 0.12 4.83
CA GLN A 178 -5.07 0.93 6.04
C GLN A 178 -4.08 0.27 7.00
N ARG A 179 -4.12 -1.06 7.14
CA ARG A 179 -3.20 -1.82 7.99
C ARG A 179 -1.81 -1.96 7.37
N TYR A 180 -1.74 -2.01 6.05
CA TYR A 180 -0.51 -2.11 5.26
C TYR A 180 -0.41 -0.90 4.31
N PRO A 181 -0.05 0.29 4.82
CA PRO A 181 -0.04 1.53 4.03
C PRO A 181 1.09 1.59 2.98
N GLU A 182 2.09 0.71 3.09
CA GLU A 182 3.22 0.60 2.17
C GLU A 182 3.07 -0.61 1.23
N LEU A 183 1.83 -1.12 1.09
CA LEU A 183 1.57 -2.26 0.22
C LEU A 183 1.96 -1.93 -1.22
N SER A 184 2.74 -2.82 -1.82
CA SER A 184 3.06 -2.77 -3.25
C SER A 184 1.79 -2.73 -4.14
N GLN A 185 1.94 -2.25 -5.38
CA GLN A 185 0.84 -2.19 -6.35
C GLN A 185 0.24 -3.58 -6.59
N THR A 186 -1.08 -3.66 -6.67
CA THR A 186 -1.76 -4.94 -6.92
C THR A 186 -1.58 -5.40 -8.35
N SER A 187 -1.91 -6.66 -8.61
CA SER A 187 -1.95 -7.22 -9.96
C SER A 187 -2.95 -6.46 -10.85
N LEU A 188 -4.06 -5.97 -10.28
CA LEU A 188 -5.01 -5.14 -11.01
C LEU A 188 -4.44 -3.76 -11.32
N ASP A 189 -3.81 -3.09 -10.35
CA ASP A 189 -3.18 -1.78 -10.55
C ASP A 189 -2.12 -1.86 -11.65
N THR A 190 -1.28 -2.90 -11.60
CA THR A 190 -0.27 -3.18 -12.62
C THR A 190 -0.91 -3.38 -14.00
N SER A 191 -2.00 -4.14 -14.09
CA SER A 191 -2.73 -4.35 -15.34
C SER A 191 -3.35 -3.05 -15.86
N LYS A 192 -3.96 -2.23 -14.99
CA LYS A 192 -4.52 -0.92 -15.37
C LYS A 192 -3.45 -0.02 -15.97
N ILE A 193 -2.29 0.09 -15.31
CA ILE A 193 -1.17 0.89 -15.78
C ILE A 193 -0.65 0.38 -17.13
N GLN A 194 -0.47 -0.94 -17.27
CA GLN A 194 0.10 -1.55 -18.47
C GLN A 194 -0.77 -1.34 -19.73
N TYR A 195 -2.10 -1.43 -19.57
CA TYR A 195 -3.04 -1.39 -20.71
C TYR A 195 -3.77 -0.04 -20.85
N ASN A 196 -3.51 0.93 -19.97
CA ASN A 196 -4.10 2.26 -20.06
C ASN A 196 -3.75 2.96 -21.38
N ARG A 197 -4.75 3.60 -22.00
CA ARG A 197 -4.60 4.39 -23.23
C ARG A 197 -4.86 5.88 -23.03
N ASP A 198 -5.32 6.29 -21.85
CA ASP A 198 -5.54 7.68 -21.52
C ASP A 198 -4.22 8.34 -21.09
N VAL A 199 -3.75 9.28 -21.90
CA VAL A 199 -2.50 10.01 -21.67
C VAL A 199 -2.56 10.87 -20.39
N GLY A 200 -3.73 11.45 -20.09
CA GLY A 200 -3.92 12.25 -18.88
C GLY A 200 -3.81 11.40 -17.62
N GLN A 201 -4.50 10.26 -17.58
CA GLN A 201 -4.40 9.30 -16.48
C GLN A 201 -2.97 8.74 -16.34
N ALA A 202 -2.28 8.46 -17.44
CA ALA A 202 -0.89 7.98 -17.41
C ALA A 202 0.06 9.02 -16.79
N ILE A 203 -0.09 10.30 -17.15
CA ILE A 203 0.71 11.39 -16.56
C ILE A 203 0.39 11.53 -15.07
N LEU A 204 -0.90 11.55 -14.70
CA LEU A 204 -1.31 11.72 -13.31
C LEU A 204 -0.84 10.56 -12.42
N GLU A 205 -0.99 9.31 -12.87
CA GLU A 205 -0.52 8.11 -12.16
C GLU A 205 0.99 8.15 -11.97
N SER A 206 1.75 8.28 -13.06
CA SER A 206 3.21 8.18 -13.02
C SER A 206 3.85 9.32 -12.23
N TYR A 207 3.35 10.54 -12.39
CA TYR A 207 3.88 11.71 -11.70
C TYR A 207 3.57 11.68 -10.21
N SER A 208 2.32 11.33 -9.84
CA SER A 208 1.96 11.18 -8.43
C SER A 208 2.77 10.08 -7.74
N ARG A 209 2.98 8.92 -8.39
CA ARG A 209 3.81 7.83 -7.86
C ARG A 209 5.27 8.21 -7.66
N VAL A 210 5.87 8.96 -8.58
CA VAL A 210 7.25 9.45 -8.42
C VAL A 210 7.35 10.44 -7.25
N LEU A 211 6.37 11.35 -7.12
CA LEU A 211 6.33 12.29 -5.99
C LEU A 211 6.16 11.58 -4.64
N GLU A 212 5.31 10.56 -4.60
CA GLU A 212 5.13 9.71 -3.42
C GLU A 212 6.45 9.06 -3.00
N GLY A 213 7.13 8.39 -3.94
CA GLY A 213 8.40 7.71 -3.67
C GLY A 213 9.51 8.67 -3.23
N LEU A 214 9.61 9.84 -3.84
CA LEU A 214 10.57 10.87 -3.43
C LEU A 214 10.28 11.40 -2.02
N ALA A 215 9.01 11.64 -1.70
CA ALA A 215 8.59 12.10 -0.39
C ALA A 215 8.85 11.04 0.69
N PHE A 216 8.53 9.78 0.42
CA PHE A 216 8.84 8.63 1.27
C PHE A 216 10.34 8.53 1.58
N ASN A 217 11.18 8.55 0.54
CA ASN A 217 12.64 8.50 0.69
C ASN A 217 13.18 9.69 1.49
N THR A 218 12.63 10.88 1.27
CA THR A 218 13.02 12.08 2.02
C THR A 218 12.69 11.94 3.51
N VAL A 219 11.52 11.40 3.85
CA VAL A 219 11.15 11.09 5.23
C VAL A 219 12.14 10.10 5.84
N ALA A 220 12.41 8.99 5.15
CA ALA A 220 13.32 7.94 5.62
C ALA A 220 14.75 8.47 5.87
N TRP A 221 15.31 9.25 4.93
CA TRP A 221 16.65 9.84 5.09
C TRP A 221 16.72 10.82 6.28
N ILE A 222 15.69 11.63 6.50
CA ILE A 222 15.64 12.52 7.66
C ILE A 222 15.55 11.69 8.96
N GLU A 223 14.78 10.61 8.97
CA GLU A 223 14.67 9.72 10.12
C GLU A 223 15.97 8.99 10.44
N ASP A 224 16.75 8.61 9.43
CA ASP A 224 18.08 8.03 9.63
C ASP A 224 19.06 9.02 10.27
N VAL A 225 19.07 10.28 9.80
CA VAL A 225 19.88 11.35 10.43
C VAL A 225 19.45 11.60 11.88
N LEU A 226 18.14 11.71 12.12
CA LEU A 226 17.59 11.91 13.46
C LEU A 226 17.81 10.71 14.39
N PHE A 227 17.88 9.51 13.84
CA PHE A 227 18.22 8.29 14.59
C PHE A 227 19.68 8.35 15.05
N VAL A 228 20.62 8.63 14.15
CA VAL A 228 22.05 8.77 14.50
C VAL A 228 22.29 9.90 15.49
N ASP A 229 21.59 11.05 15.35
CA ASP A 229 21.62 12.15 16.33
C ASP A 229 21.24 11.70 17.75
N LYS A 230 20.19 10.88 17.89
CA LYS A 230 19.77 10.34 19.18
C LYS A 230 20.77 9.34 19.74
N SER A 231 21.31 8.45 18.90
CA SER A 231 22.29 7.45 19.31
C SER A 231 23.61 8.08 19.77
N THR A 232 24.02 9.18 19.15
CA THR A 232 25.24 9.90 19.54
C THR A 232 25.10 10.54 20.92
N LYS A 233 23.93 11.15 21.21
CA LYS A 233 23.65 11.73 22.53
C LYS A 233 23.53 10.70 23.67
N ALA A 234 23.11 9.48 23.37
CA ALA A 234 23.04 8.40 24.35
C ALA A 234 24.42 7.84 24.75
N GLN A 235 25.47 8.18 24.00
CA GLN A 235 26.85 7.74 24.25
C GLN A 235 27.69 8.78 25.02
N ASP A 236 27.16 9.98 25.26
CA ASP A 236 27.76 10.97 26.15
C ASP A 236 27.19 10.78 27.58
N PRO A 237 28.01 10.36 28.58
CA PRO A 237 27.58 10.20 29.97
C PRO A 237 27.28 11.54 30.67
#